data_AF-A0A3D0WQF2-F1
#
_entry.id   AF-A0A3D0WQF2-F1
#
_cell.length_a   1.000
_cell.length_b   1.000
_cell.length_c   1.000
_cell.angle_alpha   90.00
_cell.angle_beta   90.00
_cell.angle_gamma   90.00
#
_symmetry.space_group_name_H-M   'P 1'
#
loop_
_entity.id
_entity.type
_entity.pdbx_description
1 polymer ?
#
loop_
_entity_poly.entity_id
_entity_poly.type
_entity_poly.pdbx_seq_one_letter_code
_entity_poly.pdbx_strand_id
1 'polypeptide(L)'
;IAEIKGVGVINHIWVTIAPPPGELSRNDIIIRMYWDGNDYPSVESPIGPFFGQGWDERYNYASLPLSAGPENGTGMSSYFAMPFGKGARIEIENQTGKTINAFYFYVDYLEMTKLPEGTGRFHAWYNHSLTEALPEGETEWSLTGPQQPNKKGDRNYCFIDTKGKGHFVGINYYVHSPTPMWYGEGDDMWFIDGEKTPSLIGTGTEDFFNTSWCPKEPFSHPYFGYPRVNNDIGWLGRTHVYRFFINDPIFFETAVKGTIETGHNNNLTLDLATVAYWYQESAVMLPPAPTQEMRKPKPFINHMDMHRWRDAWRKAKGNDPQLWGNE
;
A
#
# COMPACT_ATOMS: atom_id res chain seq x y z
N ILE A 1 7.90 8.96 -20.89
CA ILE A 1 8.94 9.88 -20.37
C ILE A 1 10.36 9.36 -20.61
N ALA A 2 10.60 8.04 -20.61
CA ALA A 2 11.90 7.46 -20.95
C ALA A 2 11.71 6.23 -21.86
N GLU A 3 12.54 6.11 -22.89
CA GLU A 3 12.63 4.94 -23.78
C GLU A 3 14.10 4.55 -23.93
N ILE A 4 14.46 3.43 -23.31
CA ILE A 4 15.84 2.94 -23.22
C ILE A 4 15.95 1.68 -24.06
N LYS A 5 16.99 1.60 -24.90
CA LYS A 5 17.28 0.43 -25.75
C LYS A 5 18.37 -0.43 -25.09
N GLY A 6 18.47 -1.69 -25.50
CA GLY A 6 19.57 -2.57 -25.11
C GLY A 6 19.41 -3.16 -23.70
N VAL A 7 20.51 -3.28 -22.98
CA VAL A 7 20.61 -4.00 -21.70
C VAL A 7 21.10 -3.03 -20.63
N GLY A 8 20.50 -3.08 -19.44
CA GLY A 8 20.93 -2.23 -18.35
C GLY A 8 20.18 -2.44 -17.05
N VAL A 9 20.51 -1.62 -16.06
CA VAL A 9 19.88 -1.61 -14.73
C VAL A 9 19.63 -0.18 -14.32
N ILE A 10 18.36 0.25 -14.26
CA ILE A 10 18.00 1.50 -13.58
C ILE A 10 18.31 1.32 -12.10
N ASN A 11 19.00 2.27 -11.48
CA ASN A 11 19.40 2.18 -10.07
C ASN A 11 19.10 3.45 -9.27
N HIS A 12 18.62 4.50 -9.94
CA HIS A 12 18.09 5.69 -9.30
C HIS A 12 17.01 6.32 -10.18
N ILE A 13 15.87 6.62 -9.57
CA ILE A 13 14.84 7.47 -10.15
C ILE A 13 14.59 8.61 -9.17
N TRP A 14 14.53 9.84 -9.67
CA TRP A 14 14.03 10.99 -8.92
C TRP A 14 12.92 11.66 -9.70
N VAL A 15 11.88 12.15 -9.01
CA VAL A 15 10.73 12.84 -9.61
C VAL A 15 10.26 14.00 -8.71
N THR A 16 9.86 15.11 -9.32
CA THR A 16 8.97 16.09 -8.68
C THR A 16 7.98 16.69 -9.69
N ILE A 17 6.86 17.21 -9.19
CA ILE A 17 5.69 17.56 -10.00
C ILE A 17 5.14 18.91 -9.54
N ALA A 18 4.78 19.77 -10.50
CA ALA A 18 4.09 21.03 -10.26
C ALA A 18 2.73 21.07 -10.98
N PRO A 19 1.68 21.65 -10.37
CA PRO A 19 1.67 22.17 -9.00
C PRO A 19 1.73 21.06 -7.93
N PRO A 20 2.05 21.38 -6.66
CA PRO A 20 2.19 20.38 -5.60
C PRO A 20 0.83 19.81 -5.13
N PRO A 21 0.85 18.75 -4.30
CA PRO A 21 -0.36 18.22 -3.66
C PRO A 21 -1.15 19.30 -2.89
N GLY A 22 -2.47 19.19 -2.93
CA GLY A 22 -3.44 20.24 -2.58
C GLY A 22 -4.04 20.92 -3.82
N GLU A 23 -3.25 21.08 -4.88
CA GLU A 23 -3.72 21.55 -6.19
C GLU A 23 -3.81 20.41 -7.20
N LEU A 24 -2.85 19.48 -7.15
CA LEU A 24 -2.73 18.34 -8.04
C LEU A 24 -2.40 17.06 -7.24
N SER A 25 -3.34 16.12 -7.23
CA SER A 25 -3.17 14.86 -6.50
C SER A 25 -2.20 13.93 -7.22
N ARG A 26 -1.17 13.45 -6.51
CA ARG A 26 -0.25 12.42 -7.00
C ARG A 26 -0.88 11.02 -7.04
N ASN A 27 -2.06 10.83 -6.44
CA ASN A 27 -2.87 9.61 -6.56
C ASN A 27 -3.54 9.48 -7.94
N ASP A 28 -3.55 10.56 -8.72
CA ASP A 28 -4.19 10.64 -10.03
C ASP A 28 -3.18 10.80 -11.17
N ILE A 29 -1.90 10.58 -10.89
CA ILE A 29 -0.83 10.54 -11.90
C ILE A 29 -0.25 9.13 -11.84
N ILE A 30 -0.37 8.37 -12.92
CA ILE A 30 0.01 6.96 -12.94
C ILE A 30 1.42 6.83 -13.51
N ILE A 31 2.27 6.08 -12.82
CA ILE A 31 3.55 5.62 -13.35
C ILE A 31 3.41 4.18 -13.84
N ARG A 32 3.87 3.94 -15.08
CA ARG A 32 4.01 2.59 -15.63
C ARG A 32 5.41 2.33 -16.12
N MET A 33 5.89 1.11 -15.90
CA MET A 33 7.18 0.66 -16.43
C MET A 33 7.02 -0.66 -17.17
N TYR A 34 7.62 -0.71 -18.36
CA TYR A 34 7.57 -1.82 -19.30
C TYR A 34 8.99 -2.32 -19.52
N TRP A 35 9.19 -3.63 -19.39
CA TRP A 35 10.49 -4.26 -19.55
C TRP A 35 10.51 -5.14 -20.78
N ASP A 36 11.70 -5.28 -21.37
CA ASP A 36 12.01 -6.29 -22.38
C ASP A 36 11.15 -6.26 -23.65
N GLY A 37 10.58 -5.09 -23.97
CA GLY A 37 9.73 -4.89 -25.15
C GLY A 37 8.29 -5.38 -25.01
N ASN A 38 7.85 -5.74 -23.80
CA ASN A 38 6.47 -6.11 -23.53
C ASN A 38 5.51 -4.92 -23.77
N ASP A 39 4.29 -5.23 -24.22
CA ASP A 39 3.20 -4.28 -24.41
C ASP A 39 2.36 -4.04 -23.14
N TYR A 40 2.56 -4.86 -22.11
CA TYR A 40 1.99 -4.73 -20.77
C TYR A 40 3.01 -4.19 -19.75
N PRO A 41 2.57 -3.42 -18.74
CA PRO A 41 3.43 -2.96 -17.66
C PRO A 41 3.71 -4.08 -16.65
N SER A 42 4.91 -4.06 -16.08
CA SER A 42 5.28 -4.84 -14.89
C SER A 42 5.33 -3.97 -13.63
N VAL A 43 5.25 -2.65 -13.79
CA VAL A 43 5.02 -1.67 -12.72
C VAL A 43 3.81 -0.85 -13.11
N GLU A 44 2.80 -0.78 -12.24
CA GLU A 44 1.64 0.10 -12.41
C GLU A 44 1.15 0.59 -11.05
N SER A 45 1.20 1.90 -10.83
CA SER A 45 0.80 2.52 -9.56
C SER A 45 0.52 4.01 -9.72
N PRO A 46 -0.38 4.61 -8.94
CA PRO A 46 -0.35 6.04 -8.70
C PRO A 46 1.02 6.47 -8.15
N ILE A 47 1.61 7.51 -8.73
CA ILE A 47 3.01 7.87 -8.50
C ILE A 47 3.26 8.28 -7.05
N GLY A 48 2.31 8.94 -6.38
CA GLY A 48 2.42 9.24 -4.95
C GLY A 48 2.57 7.95 -4.12
N PRO A 49 1.55 7.07 -4.13
CA PRO A 49 1.61 5.75 -3.49
C PRO A 49 2.84 4.91 -3.84
N PHE A 50 3.33 4.94 -5.07
CA PHE A 50 4.58 4.25 -5.45
C PHE A 50 5.79 4.74 -4.64
N PHE A 51 5.89 6.04 -4.36
CA PHE A 51 7.00 6.66 -3.64
C PHE A 51 6.71 6.87 -2.14
N GLY A 52 5.73 6.17 -1.54
CA GLY A 52 5.45 6.31 -0.11
C GLY A 52 4.68 7.59 0.26
N GLN A 53 3.85 8.11 -0.65
CA GLN A 53 3.00 9.28 -0.43
C GLN A 53 1.53 8.91 -0.66
N GLY A 54 0.84 8.56 0.42
CA GLY A 54 -0.54 8.07 0.38
C GLY A 54 -1.57 9.15 0.06
N TRP A 55 -2.72 8.71 -0.45
CA TRP A 55 -3.88 9.56 -0.77
C TRP A 55 -3.48 10.79 -1.60
N ASP A 56 -4.07 11.94 -1.29
CA ASP A 56 -3.78 13.26 -1.84
C ASP A 56 -2.78 14.06 -0.98
N GLU A 57 -2.04 13.38 -0.08
CA GLU A 57 -1.22 14.02 0.95
C GLU A 57 0.24 14.25 0.52
N ARG A 58 0.99 14.95 1.38
CA ARG A 58 2.43 15.19 1.26
C ARG A 58 3.07 15.24 2.64
N TYR A 59 4.19 14.55 2.81
CA TYR A 59 4.95 14.50 4.07
C TYR A 59 6.37 14.00 3.80
N ASN A 60 7.35 14.53 4.54
CA ASN A 60 8.73 14.07 4.43
C ASN A 60 8.89 12.68 5.07
N TYR A 61 9.55 11.75 4.39
CA TYR A 61 10.02 10.51 5.00
C TYR A 61 11.21 9.93 4.23
N ALA A 62 12.01 9.11 4.91
CA ALA A 62 13.12 8.39 4.31
C ALA A 62 13.11 6.92 4.74
N SER A 63 13.26 6.04 3.75
CA SER A 63 13.60 4.63 3.92
C SER A 63 14.78 4.33 2.99
N LEU A 64 15.34 3.12 3.06
CA LEU A 64 16.46 2.76 2.19
C LEU A 64 16.09 2.75 0.70
N PRO A 65 15.04 2.06 0.23
CA PRO A 65 14.75 2.00 -1.21
C PRO A 65 13.91 3.18 -1.72
N LEU A 66 13.15 3.86 -0.87
CA LEU A 66 12.23 4.94 -1.27
C LEU A 66 12.26 6.11 -0.28
N SER A 67 12.11 7.33 -0.80
CA SER A 67 11.94 8.51 0.05
C SER A 67 11.13 9.59 -0.65
N ALA A 68 10.43 10.39 0.16
CA ALA A 68 9.84 11.65 -0.25
C ALA A 68 10.46 12.75 0.62
N GLY A 69 11.41 13.49 0.06
CA GLY A 69 12.14 14.57 0.72
C GLY A 69 11.53 15.96 0.50
N PRO A 70 12.20 17.00 1.02
CA PRO A 70 11.76 18.39 0.89
C PRO A 70 11.53 18.87 -0.55
N GLU A 71 10.71 19.90 -0.79
CA GLU A 71 9.92 20.67 0.18
C GLU A 71 8.66 19.89 0.61
N ASN A 72 8.54 19.56 1.90
CA ASN A 72 7.41 18.79 2.47
C ASN A 72 6.90 17.64 1.59
N GLY A 73 7.76 16.66 1.29
CA GLY A 73 7.44 15.42 0.59
C GLY A 73 7.35 15.52 -0.94
N THR A 74 7.76 16.62 -1.57
CA THR A 74 7.65 16.78 -3.03
C THR A 74 8.79 16.18 -3.83
N GLY A 75 9.97 15.97 -3.22
CA GLY A 75 11.12 15.35 -3.89
C GLY A 75 11.10 13.83 -3.73
N MET A 76 10.63 13.09 -4.73
CA MET A 76 10.43 11.64 -4.63
C MET A 76 11.60 10.90 -5.27
N SER A 77 12.21 9.95 -4.56
CA SER A 77 13.32 9.14 -5.08
C SER A 77 13.17 7.65 -4.79
N SER A 78 13.67 6.84 -5.72
CA SER A 78 13.72 5.38 -5.65
C SER A 78 15.13 4.89 -5.97
N TYR A 79 15.59 3.93 -5.17
CA TYR A 79 16.88 3.25 -5.29
C TYR A 79 16.73 1.75 -5.56
N PHE A 80 15.52 1.29 -5.89
CA PHE A 80 15.34 -0.08 -6.38
C PHE A 80 16.11 -0.27 -7.70
N ALA A 81 16.88 -1.35 -7.79
CA ALA A 81 17.51 -1.75 -9.03
C ALA A 81 16.44 -2.34 -9.98
N MET A 82 16.35 -1.89 -11.23
CA MET A 82 15.35 -2.37 -12.18
C MET A 82 16.07 -2.84 -13.45
N PRO A 83 16.48 -4.13 -13.49
CA PRO A 83 17.17 -4.69 -14.64
C PRO A 83 16.26 -4.86 -15.86
N PHE A 84 16.82 -4.74 -17.06
CA PHE A 84 16.17 -5.02 -18.33
C PHE A 84 17.19 -5.54 -19.36
N GLY A 85 16.75 -6.50 -20.18
CA GLY A 85 17.55 -7.17 -21.21
C GLY A 85 17.18 -6.83 -22.66
N LYS A 86 15.99 -6.26 -22.92
CA LYS A 86 15.58 -5.80 -24.27
C LYS A 86 14.92 -4.42 -24.21
N GLY A 87 15.54 -3.51 -23.47
CA GLY A 87 15.10 -2.14 -23.27
C GLY A 87 14.05 -1.97 -22.17
N ALA A 88 13.78 -0.71 -21.86
CA ALA A 88 12.84 -0.28 -20.84
C ALA A 88 12.05 0.94 -21.33
N ARG A 89 10.78 1.02 -20.97
CA ARG A 89 9.94 2.22 -21.20
C ARG A 89 9.28 2.64 -19.90
N ILE A 90 9.35 3.92 -19.58
CA ILE A 90 8.64 4.53 -18.45
C ILE A 90 7.61 5.51 -18.99
N GLU A 91 6.35 5.30 -18.62
CA GLU A 91 5.19 6.09 -19.00
C GLU A 91 4.62 6.83 -17.78
N ILE A 92 4.10 8.03 -18.02
CA ILE A 92 3.33 8.81 -17.06
C ILE A 92 1.98 9.13 -17.69
N GLU A 93 0.90 8.77 -17.01
CA GLU A 93 -0.47 9.12 -17.41
C GLU A 93 -1.06 10.11 -16.42
N ASN A 94 -1.63 11.20 -16.93
CA ASN A 94 -2.31 12.20 -16.12
C ASN A 94 -3.82 11.93 -16.10
N GLN A 95 -4.35 11.43 -14.98
CA GLN A 95 -5.77 11.20 -14.76
C GLN A 95 -6.43 12.33 -13.93
N THR A 96 -5.69 13.36 -13.53
CA THR A 96 -6.15 14.38 -12.57
C THR A 96 -7.29 15.27 -13.07
N GLY A 97 -7.56 15.30 -14.38
CA GLY A 97 -8.43 16.29 -15.02
C GLY A 97 -7.86 17.72 -15.03
N LYS A 98 -6.62 17.93 -14.57
CA LYS A 98 -5.89 19.20 -14.54
C LYS A 98 -4.57 19.07 -15.29
N THR A 99 -3.98 20.18 -15.72
CA THR A 99 -2.67 20.17 -16.37
C THR A 99 -1.57 19.89 -15.34
N ILE A 100 -0.65 18.98 -15.68
CA ILE A 100 0.65 18.90 -15.01
C ILE A 100 1.51 20.02 -15.60
N ASN A 101 1.71 21.10 -14.83
CA ASN A 101 2.41 22.29 -15.32
C ASN A 101 3.89 22.01 -15.59
N ALA A 102 4.51 21.19 -14.74
CA ALA A 102 5.88 20.71 -14.96
C ALA A 102 6.08 19.33 -14.31
N PHE A 103 6.77 18.45 -15.04
CA PHE A 103 7.15 17.12 -14.58
C PHE A 103 8.67 16.99 -14.70
N TYR A 104 9.38 17.00 -13.57
CA TYR A 104 10.84 16.91 -13.52
C TYR A 104 11.23 15.50 -13.10
N PHE A 105 12.25 14.93 -13.74
CA PHE A 105 12.70 13.59 -13.41
C PHE A 105 14.17 13.33 -13.75
N TYR A 106 14.76 12.37 -13.05
CA TYR A 106 15.99 11.66 -13.41
C TYR A 106 15.67 10.17 -13.49
N VAL A 107 16.23 9.50 -14.50
CA VAL A 107 16.24 8.03 -14.62
C VAL A 107 17.68 7.65 -14.89
N ASP A 108 18.41 7.38 -13.83
CA ASP A 108 19.82 7.00 -13.89
C ASP A 108 19.93 5.47 -13.95
N TYR A 109 20.74 4.99 -14.88
CA TYR A 109 20.91 3.58 -15.14
C TYR A 109 22.34 3.26 -15.59
N LEU A 110 22.72 2.01 -15.39
CA LEU A 110 23.96 1.45 -15.92
C LEU A 110 23.64 0.74 -17.24
N GLU A 111 24.21 1.22 -18.34
CA GLU A 111 24.22 0.48 -19.60
C GLU A 111 25.19 -0.71 -19.47
N MET A 112 24.76 -1.87 -19.92
CA MET A 112 25.51 -3.11 -19.80
C MET A 112 25.58 -3.84 -21.13
N THR A 113 26.62 -4.65 -21.33
CA THR A 113 26.70 -5.56 -22.49
C THR A 113 25.86 -6.81 -22.28
N LYS A 114 25.72 -7.27 -21.03
CA LYS A 114 24.94 -8.44 -20.63
C LYS A 114 24.55 -8.31 -19.15
N LEU A 115 23.33 -8.74 -18.80
CA LEU A 115 22.95 -8.89 -17.40
C LEU A 115 23.68 -10.09 -16.75
N PRO A 116 24.00 -10.02 -15.46
CA PRO A 116 24.39 -11.19 -14.69
C PRO A 116 23.34 -12.31 -14.79
N GLU A 117 23.78 -13.57 -14.73
CA GLU A 117 22.87 -14.70 -14.72
C GLU A 117 21.96 -14.67 -13.49
N GLY A 118 20.69 -15.08 -13.65
CA GLY A 118 19.71 -15.05 -12.56
C GLY A 118 19.16 -13.66 -12.22
N THR A 119 19.49 -12.61 -12.98
CA THR A 119 18.95 -11.26 -12.75
C THR A 119 17.44 -11.19 -13.04
N GLY A 120 16.65 -10.88 -12.01
CA GLY A 120 15.20 -10.75 -12.11
C GLY A 120 14.72 -9.46 -12.78
N ARG A 121 13.41 -9.23 -12.74
CA ARG A 121 12.70 -8.03 -13.17
C ARG A 121 11.91 -7.45 -12.03
N PHE A 122 12.03 -6.14 -11.85
CA PHE A 122 11.32 -5.40 -10.82
C PHE A 122 9.84 -5.27 -11.19
N HIS A 123 8.98 -5.49 -10.21
CA HIS A 123 7.56 -5.30 -10.34
C HIS A 123 7.03 -4.48 -9.16
N ALA A 124 5.99 -3.70 -9.44
CA ALA A 124 5.22 -3.06 -8.39
C ALA A 124 3.77 -2.89 -8.80
N TRP A 125 2.86 -3.15 -7.88
CA TRP A 125 1.43 -3.13 -8.16
C TRP A 125 0.68 -2.40 -7.06
N TYR A 126 -0.14 -1.43 -7.48
CA TYR A 126 -1.10 -0.77 -6.61
C TYR A 126 -2.43 -1.53 -6.57
N ASN A 127 -2.88 -1.84 -5.36
CA ASN A 127 -4.22 -2.33 -5.12
C ASN A 127 -4.98 -1.42 -4.15
N HIS A 128 -6.31 -1.47 -4.20
CA HIS A 128 -7.19 -0.73 -3.32
C HIS A 128 -8.51 -1.48 -3.11
N SER A 129 -9.02 -1.44 -1.87
CA SER A 129 -10.33 -1.95 -1.53
C SER A 129 -10.96 -1.12 -0.41
N LEU A 130 -12.26 -0.89 -0.51
CA LEU A 130 -13.08 -0.60 0.66
C LEU A 130 -13.57 -1.94 1.20
N THR A 131 -13.00 -2.39 2.31
CA THR A 131 -13.29 -3.74 2.80
C THR A 131 -14.66 -3.85 3.42
N GLU A 132 -15.24 -5.04 3.33
CA GLU A 132 -16.58 -5.33 3.81
C GLU A 132 -16.51 -5.86 5.24
N ALA A 133 -17.24 -5.24 6.16
CA ALA A 133 -17.44 -5.79 7.50
C ALA A 133 -18.09 -7.19 7.43
N LEU A 134 -17.98 -7.96 8.51
CA LEU A 134 -18.69 -9.23 8.63
C LEU A 134 -20.22 -9.04 8.63
N PRO A 135 -21.02 -10.05 8.25
CA PRO A 135 -22.49 -9.98 8.30
C PRO A 135 -23.06 -9.61 9.68
N GLU A 136 -22.38 -10.03 10.74
CA GLU A 136 -22.70 -9.73 12.15
C GLU A 136 -22.20 -8.35 12.63
N GLY A 137 -21.48 -7.60 11.78
CA GLY A 137 -20.92 -6.28 12.08
C GLY A 137 -19.42 -6.29 12.41
N GLU A 138 -18.92 -5.14 12.84
CA GLU A 138 -17.52 -4.91 13.21
C GLU A 138 -17.28 -5.41 14.65
N THR A 139 -16.98 -6.71 14.79
CA THR A 139 -16.85 -7.44 16.07
C THR A 139 -15.45 -7.39 16.69
N GLU A 140 -14.64 -6.41 16.32
CA GLU A 140 -13.27 -6.28 16.82
C GLU A 140 -13.21 -6.28 18.36
N TRP A 141 -12.22 -7.00 18.91
CA TRP A 141 -12.05 -7.23 20.36
C TRP A 141 -13.28 -7.80 21.08
N SER A 142 -14.18 -8.44 20.34
CA SER A 142 -15.47 -8.90 20.85
C SER A 142 -16.35 -7.79 21.44
N LEU A 143 -16.14 -6.51 21.05
CA LEU A 143 -16.80 -5.36 21.67
C LEU A 143 -18.30 -5.32 21.35
N THR A 144 -18.69 -5.67 20.13
CA THR A 144 -20.08 -5.60 19.62
C THR A 144 -20.73 -6.97 19.45
N GLY A 145 -19.94 -8.05 19.51
CA GLY A 145 -20.37 -9.44 19.35
C GLY A 145 -19.18 -10.40 19.46
N PRO A 146 -19.39 -11.72 19.59
CA PRO A 146 -18.30 -12.68 19.76
C PRO A 146 -17.44 -12.80 18.50
N GLN A 147 -16.11 -12.85 18.65
CA GLN A 147 -15.18 -13.13 17.55
C GLN A 147 -15.27 -14.58 17.06
N GLN A 148 -14.92 -14.79 15.79
CA GLN A 148 -14.87 -16.09 15.11
C GLN A 148 -13.51 -16.28 14.44
N PRO A 149 -13.00 -17.52 14.33
CA PRO A 149 -11.70 -17.77 13.73
C PRO A 149 -11.74 -17.66 12.19
N ASN A 150 -10.74 -16.99 11.61
CA ASN A 150 -10.46 -17.05 10.17
C ASN A 150 -9.69 -18.32 9.81
N LYS A 151 -10.40 -19.34 9.31
CA LYS A 151 -9.78 -20.65 9.02
C LYS A 151 -9.13 -20.76 7.64
N LYS A 152 -9.40 -19.82 6.73
CA LYS A 152 -9.08 -19.96 5.30
C LYS A 152 -8.40 -18.76 4.67
N GLY A 153 -8.60 -17.56 5.20
CA GLY A 153 -8.08 -16.33 4.59
C GLY A 153 -8.84 -15.88 3.34
N ASP A 154 -9.99 -16.48 3.02
CA ASP A 154 -10.73 -16.22 1.77
C ASP A 154 -11.20 -14.75 1.62
N ARG A 155 -11.38 -14.04 2.75
CA ARG A 155 -11.80 -12.62 2.79
C ARG A 155 -10.63 -11.64 2.99
N ASN A 156 -9.39 -12.14 3.10
CA ASN A 156 -8.24 -11.28 3.35
C ASN A 156 -8.02 -10.31 2.19
N TYR A 157 -7.53 -9.11 2.50
CA TYR A 157 -7.07 -8.16 1.50
C TYR A 157 -5.80 -8.71 0.82
N CYS A 158 -5.82 -8.82 -0.50
CA CYS A 158 -4.70 -9.30 -1.29
C CYS A 158 -3.82 -8.14 -1.77
N PHE A 159 -2.54 -8.12 -1.38
CA PHE A 159 -1.59 -7.09 -1.82
C PHE A 159 -0.60 -7.59 -2.88
N ILE A 160 -0.47 -8.92 -3.06
CA ILE A 160 0.28 -9.53 -4.16
C ILE A 160 -0.33 -10.89 -4.52
N ASP A 161 -0.47 -11.15 -5.82
CA ASP A 161 -0.84 -12.46 -6.38
C ASP A 161 -0.13 -12.62 -7.73
N THR A 162 0.92 -13.42 -7.78
CA THR A 162 1.72 -13.61 -9.00
C THR A 162 2.23 -15.03 -9.15
N LYS A 163 2.60 -15.39 -10.38
CA LYS A 163 3.20 -16.66 -10.76
C LYS A 163 4.57 -16.45 -11.40
N GLY A 164 5.45 -17.43 -11.22
CA GLY A 164 6.85 -17.42 -11.62
C GLY A 164 7.77 -17.60 -10.41
N LYS A 165 9.08 -17.63 -10.66
CA LYS A 165 10.09 -17.68 -9.61
C LYS A 165 10.56 -16.28 -9.20
N GLY A 166 10.62 -15.98 -7.90
CA GLY A 166 10.96 -14.63 -7.44
C GLY A 166 11.06 -14.46 -5.93
N HIS A 167 11.01 -13.20 -5.50
CA HIS A 167 10.97 -12.82 -4.09
C HIS A 167 10.32 -11.45 -3.89
N PHE A 168 9.51 -11.35 -2.83
CA PHE A 168 8.88 -10.12 -2.37
C PHE A 168 9.85 -9.27 -1.56
N VAL A 169 9.88 -7.96 -1.79
CA VAL A 169 10.87 -7.04 -1.18
C VAL A 169 10.27 -5.84 -0.48
N GLY A 170 8.95 -5.62 -0.53
CA GLY A 170 8.37 -4.54 0.25
C GLY A 170 6.90 -4.26 0.02
N ILE A 171 6.35 -3.49 0.95
CA ILE A 171 4.99 -2.96 0.92
C ILE A 171 4.95 -1.56 1.49
N ASN A 172 4.25 -0.67 0.79
CA ASN A 172 3.64 0.51 1.38
C ASN A 172 2.16 0.19 1.64
N TYR A 173 1.69 0.48 2.85
CA TYR A 173 0.34 0.19 3.34
C TYR A 173 -0.33 1.49 3.81
N TYR A 174 -1.48 1.81 3.23
CA TYR A 174 -2.23 3.05 3.46
C TYR A 174 -3.63 2.72 3.94
N VAL A 175 -3.88 2.82 5.24
CA VAL A 175 -5.20 2.59 5.82
C VAL A 175 -5.88 3.90 6.16
N HIS A 176 -7.13 4.05 5.77
CA HIS A 176 -8.03 5.07 6.29
C HIS A 176 -9.15 4.37 7.08
N SER A 177 -9.02 4.40 8.41
CA SER A 177 -10.00 3.82 9.32
C SER A 177 -11.17 4.79 9.55
N PRO A 178 -12.42 4.36 9.31
CA PRO A 178 -13.61 5.15 9.60
C PRO A 178 -14.07 5.01 11.06
N THR A 179 -13.36 4.25 11.91
CA THR A 179 -13.71 4.00 13.31
C THR A 179 -12.53 4.35 14.23
N PRO A 180 -12.77 4.83 15.47
CA PRO A 180 -11.69 5.02 16.45
C PRO A 180 -11.13 3.68 16.98
N MET A 181 -11.79 2.54 16.70
CA MET A 181 -11.28 1.20 17.02
C MET A 181 -9.90 0.95 16.38
N TRP A 182 -9.06 0.13 17.03
CA TRP A 182 -7.79 -0.30 16.46
C TRP A 182 -8.03 -1.06 15.16
N TYR A 183 -7.33 -0.68 14.09
CA TYR A 183 -7.55 -1.24 12.75
C TYR A 183 -6.74 -2.52 12.50
N GLY A 184 -5.76 -2.82 13.36
CA GLY A 184 -4.60 -3.62 12.99
C GLY A 184 -4.49 -4.96 13.70
N GLU A 185 -5.55 -5.53 14.26
CA GLU A 185 -5.52 -6.92 14.75
C GLU A 185 -5.33 -7.96 13.64
N GLY A 186 -5.40 -7.53 12.38
CA GLY A 186 -5.38 -8.44 11.24
C GLY A 186 -4.01 -9.07 10.97
N ASP A 187 -3.99 -10.39 10.83
CA ASP A 187 -2.78 -11.16 10.53
C ASP A 187 -2.38 -11.07 9.05
N ASP A 188 -1.08 -10.98 8.75
CA ASP A 188 -0.58 -11.29 7.42
C ASP A 188 -0.54 -12.81 7.17
N MET A 189 -0.92 -13.24 5.97
CA MET A 189 -0.94 -14.64 5.57
C MET A 189 -0.36 -14.79 4.17
N TRP A 190 0.62 -15.69 4.04
CA TRP A 190 1.34 -15.94 2.79
C TRP A 190 1.11 -17.36 2.31
N PHE A 191 0.67 -17.48 1.06
CA PHE A 191 0.51 -18.75 0.36
C PHE A 191 1.59 -18.86 -0.70
N ILE A 192 2.58 -19.70 -0.44
CA ILE A 192 3.76 -19.89 -1.29
C ILE A 192 3.58 -21.18 -2.11
N ASP A 193 3.91 -21.10 -3.40
CA ASP A 193 3.96 -22.23 -4.32
C ASP A 193 2.66 -23.05 -4.42
N GLY A 194 1.52 -22.36 -4.32
CA GLY A 194 0.19 -22.94 -4.50
C GLY A 194 -0.31 -23.75 -3.31
N GLU A 195 0.28 -23.58 -2.12
CA GLU A 195 -0.21 -24.21 -0.89
C GLU A 195 -1.64 -23.78 -0.55
N LYS A 196 -2.39 -24.69 0.07
CA LYS A 196 -3.79 -24.44 0.50
C LYS A 196 -3.89 -23.86 1.91
N THR A 197 -2.86 -24.01 2.70
CA THR A 197 -2.74 -23.50 4.07
C THR A 197 -1.50 -22.64 4.10
N PRO A 198 -1.59 -21.37 4.53
CA PRO A 198 -0.46 -20.46 4.47
C PRO A 198 0.66 -20.95 5.38
N SER A 199 1.89 -20.96 4.87
CA SER A 199 3.09 -21.36 5.61
C SER A 199 3.58 -20.26 6.55
N LEU A 200 3.33 -18.99 6.21
CA LEU A 200 3.63 -17.84 7.06
C LEU A 200 2.32 -17.18 7.47
N ILE A 201 2.12 -17.08 8.79
CA ILE A 201 0.95 -16.48 9.43
C ILE A 201 1.47 -15.55 10.52
N GLY A 202 1.04 -14.29 10.47
CA GLY A 202 1.39 -13.24 11.43
C GLY A 202 0.59 -13.30 12.73
N THR A 203 0.61 -12.19 13.45
CA THR A 203 -0.07 -12.02 14.76
C THR A 203 -0.83 -10.71 14.90
N GLY A 204 -0.71 -9.83 13.90
CA GLY A 204 -1.23 -8.47 13.90
C GLY A 204 -0.55 -7.63 12.84
N THR A 205 -1.21 -6.55 12.44
CA THR A 205 -0.71 -5.65 11.40
C THR A 205 0.45 -4.82 11.91
N GLU A 206 0.39 -4.27 13.12
CA GLU A 206 1.53 -3.55 13.70
C GLU A 206 2.73 -4.47 13.96
N ASP A 207 2.44 -5.73 14.30
CA ASP A 207 3.44 -6.76 14.52
C ASP A 207 4.17 -7.09 13.21
N PHE A 208 3.41 -7.27 12.12
CA PHE A 208 3.95 -7.40 10.76
C PHE A 208 4.84 -6.21 10.38
N PHE A 209 4.51 -5.01 10.85
CA PHE A 209 5.32 -3.80 10.65
C PHE A 209 6.41 -3.57 11.72
N ASN A 210 6.80 -4.62 12.46
CA ASN A 210 7.86 -4.61 13.49
C ASN A 210 7.61 -3.63 14.65
N THR A 211 6.35 -3.40 14.97
CA THR A 211 5.94 -2.60 16.13
C THR A 211 5.02 -3.42 17.02
N SER A 212 4.36 -2.82 18.00
CA SER A 212 3.51 -3.55 18.96
C SER A 212 2.57 -2.59 19.70
N TRP A 213 1.53 -3.13 20.33
CA TRP A 213 0.62 -2.40 21.23
C TRP A 213 -0.15 -1.27 20.54
N CYS A 214 -0.71 -1.55 19.36
CA CYS A 214 -1.60 -0.63 18.63
C CYS A 214 -0.98 0.79 18.45
N PRO A 215 0.23 0.92 17.88
CA PRO A 215 0.95 2.19 17.87
C PRO A 215 0.29 3.21 16.93
N LYS A 216 0.53 4.49 17.22
CA LYS A 216 0.21 5.61 16.33
C LYS A 216 1.24 6.73 16.42
N GLU A 217 2.50 6.33 16.59
CA GLU A 217 3.63 7.22 16.79
C GLU A 217 4.46 7.27 15.50
N PRO A 218 4.86 8.46 15.00
CA PRO A 218 5.76 8.53 13.87
C PRO A 218 7.09 7.85 14.19
N PHE A 219 7.53 6.96 13.30
CA PHE A 219 8.76 6.18 13.48
C PHE A 219 9.46 5.97 12.14
N SER A 220 10.80 5.92 12.17
CA SER A 220 11.60 5.69 10.96
C SER A 220 12.75 4.73 11.24
N HIS A 221 12.81 3.68 10.43
CA HIS A 221 13.94 2.80 10.26
C HIS A 221 14.18 2.60 8.76
N PRO A 222 15.42 2.33 8.29
CA PRO A 222 15.70 2.12 6.87
C PRO A 222 14.79 1.08 6.19
N TYR A 223 14.29 0.09 6.94
CA TYR A 223 13.44 -0.99 6.43
C TYR A 223 11.97 -0.92 6.83
N PHE A 224 11.58 -0.16 7.85
CA PHE A 224 10.16 -0.07 8.25
C PHE A 224 9.87 1.25 8.94
N GLY A 225 8.60 1.65 9.04
CA GLY A 225 8.25 2.88 9.75
C GLY A 225 6.82 3.35 9.53
N TYR A 226 6.49 4.44 10.22
CA TYR A 226 5.19 5.09 10.25
C TYR A 226 5.35 6.57 9.83
N PRO A 227 5.48 6.87 8.52
CA PRO A 227 5.68 8.25 8.05
C PRO A 227 4.53 9.21 8.35
N ARG A 228 3.30 8.67 8.40
CA ARG A 228 2.07 9.41 8.64
C ARG A 228 1.18 8.60 9.55
N VAL A 229 0.79 9.17 10.69
CA VAL A 229 -0.10 8.54 11.68
C VAL A 229 -1.42 9.29 11.78
N ASN A 230 -2.44 8.66 12.35
CA ASN A 230 -3.82 9.17 12.31
C ASN A 230 -4.01 10.53 13.00
N ASN A 231 -3.28 10.80 14.08
CA ASN A 231 -3.32 12.03 14.88
C ASN A 231 -4.73 12.44 15.35
N ASP A 232 -5.54 11.45 15.73
CA ASP A 232 -6.91 11.65 16.23
C ASP A 232 -7.23 10.66 17.38
N ILE A 233 -8.48 10.69 17.86
CA ILE A 233 -9.02 9.76 18.85
C ILE A 233 -8.90 8.31 18.38
N GLY A 234 -8.42 7.44 19.28
CA GLY A 234 -8.12 6.05 18.93
C GLY A 234 -7.25 5.98 17.68
N TRP A 235 -7.69 5.25 16.66
CA TRP A 235 -7.03 5.14 15.36
C TRP A 235 -7.90 5.64 14.19
N LEU A 236 -8.84 6.55 14.48
CA LEU A 236 -9.67 7.18 13.46
C LEU A 236 -8.81 8.00 12.48
N GLY A 237 -9.04 7.82 11.19
CA GLY A 237 -8.34 8.54 10.13
C GLY A 237 -7.26 7.70 9.45
N ARG A 238 -6.22 8.37 8.96
CA ARG A 238 -5.28 7.80 7.98
C ARG A 238 -3.94 7.40 8.62
N THR A 239 -3.41 6.23 8.27
CA THR A 239 -2.08 5.79 8.69
C THR A 239 -1.33 5.17 7.52
N HIS A 240 -0.10 5.65 7.27
CA HIS A 240 0.84 5.06 6.34
C HIS A 240 1.88 4.28 7.13
N VAL A 241 2.02 3.00 6.80
CA VAL A 241 3.08 2.14 7.33
C VAL A 241 3.82 1.49 6.16
N TYR A 242 5.11 1.23 6.31
CA TYR A 242 5.89 0.50 5.31
C TYR A 242 6.78 -0.56 5.96
N ARG A 243 7.07 -1.61 5.18
CA ARG A 243 8.14 -2.57 5.47
C ARG A 243 8.80 -3.02 4.17
N PHE A 244 10.12 -3.00 4.13
CA PHE A 244 10.97 -3.45 3.03
C PHE A 244 11.77 -4.66 3.48
N PHE A 245 11.52 -5.78 2.81
CA PHE A 245 12.10 -7.09 3.07
C PHE A 245 13.42 -7.23 2.31
N ILE A 246 14.38 -6.36 2.62
CA ILE A 246 15.66 -6.29 1.89
C ILE A 246 16.59 -7.42 2.32
N ASN A 247 16.73 -7.63 3.63
CA ASN A 247 17.58 -8.68 4.19
C ASN A 247 16.81 -9.99 4.43
N ASP A 248 15.48 -9.92 4.43
CA ASP A 248 14.54 -10.98 4.73
C ASP A 248 13.45 -11.15 3.63
N PRO A 249 13.79 -11.24 2.32
CA PRO A 249 12.78 -11.41 1.27
C PRO A 249 11.92 -12.66 1.46
N ILE A 250 10.67 -12.61 1.00
CA ILE A 250 9.80 -13.78 0.95
C ILE A 250 9.93 -14.39 -0.45
N PHE A 251 10.66 -15.51 -0.53
CA PHE A 251 10.96 -16.23 -1.78
C PHE A 251 9.81 -17.14 -2.21
N PHE A 252 9.69 -17.36 -3.52
CA PHE A 252 8.75 -18.28 -4.12
C PHE A 252 9.31 -18.86 -5.42
N GLU A 253 9.04 -20.13 -5.71
CA GLU A 253 9.58 -20.82 -6.90
C GLU A 253 8.58 -20.87 -8.06
N THR A 254 7.29 -20.80 -7.78
CA THR A 254 6.21 -20.98 -8.76
C THR A 254 5.09 -19.97 -8.61
N ALA A 255 4.75 -19.54 -7.39
CA ALA A 255 3.74 -18.53 -7.14
C ALA A 255 3.82 -17.97 -5.72
N VAL A 256 3.31 -16.76 -5.53
CA VAL A 256 3.07 -16.20 -4.20
C VAL A 256 1.74 -15.47 -4.18
N LYS A 257 0.99 -15.66 -3.09
CA LYS A 257 -0.14 -14.81 -2.72
C LYS A 257 0.07 -14.29 -1.31
N GLY A 258 0.28 -12.97 -1.20
CA GLY A 258 0.43 -12.27 0.07
C GLY A 258 -0.87 -11.54 0.41
N THR A 259 -1.40 -11.83 1.59
CA THR A 259 -2.67 -11.29 2.06
C THR A 259 -2.56 -10.77 3.49
N ILE A 260 -3.46 -9.89 3.90
CA ILE A 260 -3.57 -9.43 5.28
C ILE A 260 -5.06 -9.30 5.65
N GLU A 261 -5.43 -9.64 6.87
CA GLU A 261 -6.79 -9.41 7.32
C GLU A 261 -7.07 -7.90 7.49
N THR A 262 -8.36 -7.53 7.47
CA THR A 262 -8.82 -6.17 7.80
C THR A 262 -9.61 -6.15 9.11
N GLY A 263 -8.86 -5.95 10.21
CA GLY A 263 -9.31 -6.37 11.54
C GLY A 263 -9.32 -7.90 11.69
N HIS A 264 -9.40 -8.39 12.92
CA HIS A 264 -9.43 -9.83 13.21
C HIS A 264 -10.54 -10.52 12.41
N ASN A 265 -10.22 -11.60 11.67
CA ASN A 265 -11.19 -12.31 10.84
C ASN A 265 -11.92 -11.41 9.81
N ASN A 266 -11.25 -10.35 9.34
CA ASN A 266 -11.79 -9.41 8.35
C ASN A 266 -13.10 -8.76 8.81
N ASN A 267 -13.17 -8.38 10.09
CA ASN A 267 -14.39 -7.82 10.68
C ASN A 267 -14.60 -6.33 10.37
N LEU A 268 -13.55 -5.58 10.02
CA LEU A 268 -13.60 -4.13 9.86
C LEU A 268 -13.85 -3.69 8.42
N THR A 269 -14.60 -2.61 8.26
CA THR A 269 -14.59 -1.82 7.02
C THR A 269 -13.45 -0.80 7.06
N LEU A 270 -12.44 -1.02 6.22
CA LEU A 270 -11.28 -0.16 6.07
C LEU A 270 -11.16 0.30 4.61
N ASP A 271 -10.85 1.58 4.40
CA ASP A 271 -10.42 2.09 3.09
C ASP A 271 -8.91 1.84 2.99
N LEU A 272 -8.54 0.76 2.30
CA LEU A 272 -7.19 0.23 2.31
C LEU A 272 -6.58 0.28 0.91
N ALA A 273 -5.36 0.78 0.80
CA ALA A 273 -4.56 0.71 -0.42
C ALA A 273 -3.14 0.24 -0.11
N THR A 274 -2.53 -0.44 -1.08
CA THR A 274 -1.15 -0.92 -0.95
C THR A 274 -0.39 -0.78 -2.25
N VAL A 275 0.94 -0.60 -2.15
CA VAL A 275 1.85 -0.91 -3.25
C VAL A 275 2.78 -2.01 -2.80
N ALA A 276 2.69 -3.17 -3.46
CA ALA A 276 3.62 -4.28 -3.29
C ALA A 276 4.80 -4.12 -4.25
N TYR A 277 6.00 -4.52 -3.81
CA TYR A 277 7.24 -4.49 -4.59
C TYR A 277 7.90 -5.88 -4.57
N TRP A 278 8.28 -6.40 -5.73
CA TRP A 278 8.92 -7.72 -5.81
C TRP A 278 9.81 -7.85 -7.05
N TYR A 279 10.61 -8.90 -7.07
CA TYR A 279 11.34 -9.35 -8.25
C TYR A 279 10.87 -10.73 -8.66
N GLN A 280 10.84 -10.99 -9.96
CA GLN A 280 10.70 -12.35 -10.48
C GLN A 280 11.51 -12.55 -11.76
N GLU A 281 11.70 -13.80 -12.18
CA GLU A 281 12.63 -14.21 -13.24
C GLU A 281 12.39 -13.55 -14.61
N SER A 282 11.16 -13.09 -14.87
CA SER A 282 10.76 -12.43 -16.11
C SER A 282 9.75 -11.32 -15.83
N ALA A 283 9.60 -10.40 -16.78
CA ALA A 283 8.61 -9.34 -16.72
C ALA A 283 7.23 -9.93 -17.05
N VAL A 284 6.28 -9.83 -16.12
CA VAL A 284 4.92 -10.35 -16.27
C VAL A 284 3.88 -9.25 -16.15
N MET A 285 2.68 -9.56 -16.65
CA MET A 285 1.52 -8.69 -16.60
C MET A 285 0.95 -8.62 -15.18
N LEU A 286 0.54 -7.43 -14.76
CA LEU A 286 -0.09 -7.19 -13.47
C LEU A 286 -1.61 -7.47 -13.52
N PRO A 287 -2.24 -7.73 -12.35
CA PRO A 287 -3.69 -7.64 -12.25
C PRO A 287 -4.19 -6.24 -12.62
N PRO A 288 -5.46 -6.10 -13.06
CA PRO A 288 -6.02 -4.80 -13.42
C PRO A 288 -5.88 -3.78 -12.28
N ALA A 289 -5.37 -2.59 -12.60
CA ALA A 289 -5.27 -1.50 -11.63
C ALA A 289 -6.67 -0.95 -11.27
N PRO A 290 -6.89 -0.52 -10.01
CA PRO A 290 -8.08 0.20 -9.60
C PRO A 290 -8.32 1.46 -10.45
N THR A 291 -9.58 1.67 -10.85
CA THR A 291 -9.97 2.90 -11.57
C THR A 291 -9.79 4.13 -10.67
N GLN A 292 -9.76 5.32 -11.28
CA GLN A 292 -9.66 6.59 -10.54
C GLN A 292 -10.75 6.74 -9.48
N GLU A 293 -12.00 6.42 -9.82
CA GLU A 293 -13.12 6.49 -8.90
C GLU A 293 -13.00 5.47 -7.76
N MET A 294 -12.52 4.26 -8.04
CA MET A 294 -12.33 3.24 -7.01
C MET A 294 -11.33 3.70 -5.96
N ARG A 295 -10.21 4.31 -6.37
CA ARG A 295 -9.13 4.72 -5.46
C ARG A 295 -9.23 6.15 -4.94
N LYS A 296 -10.38 6.80 -5.12
CA LYS A 296 -10.60 8.19 -4.70
C LYS A 296 -10.51 8.29 -3.16
N PRO A 297 -9.67 9.19 -2.60
CA PRO A 297 -9.56 9.30 -1.15
C PRO A 297 -10.90 9.62 -0.49
N LYS A 298 -11.25 8.87 0.55
CA LYS A 298 -12.47 9.09 1.32
C LYS A 298 -12.34 10.31 2.24
N PRO A 299 -13.47 11.00 2.56
CA PRO A 299 -13.49 12.08 3.54
C PRO A 299 -13.18 11.54 4.94
N PHE A 300 -12.56 12.36 5.77
CA PHE A 300 -12.40 12.05 7.19
C PHE A 300 -13.76 12.05 7.89
N ILE A 301 -14.00 11.02 8.69
CA ILE A 301 -15.08 11.03 9.69
C ILE A 301 -14.80 12.16 10.68
N ASN A 302 -15.84 12.93 11.02
CA ASN A 302 -15.73 14.06 11.92
C ASN A 302 -16.75 13.99 13.08
N HIS A 303 -16.74 15.01 13.94
CA HIS A 303 -17.60 15.10 15.10
C HIS A 303 -19.11 15.08 14.78
N MET A 304 -19.54 15.56 13.61
CA MET A 304 -20.95 15.51 13.19
C MET A 304 -21.37 14.08 12.85
N ASP A 305 -20.48 13.30 12.23
CA ASP A 305 -20.71 11.88 11.95
C ASP A 305 -20.83 11.10 13.25
N MET A 306 -19.84 11.26 14.14
CA MET A 306 -19.84 10.61 15.46
C MET A 306 -21.04 11.03 16.33
N HIS A 307 -21.50 12.28 16.25
CA HIS A 307 -22.69 12.72 16.98
C HIS A 307 -23.97 12.05 16.47
N ARG A 308 -24.09 11.79 15.16
CA ARG A 308 -25.19 11.01 14.59
C ARG A 308 -25.16 9.56 15.07
N TRP A 309 -23.97 8.94 15.17
CA TRP A 309 -23.82 7.59 15.71
C TRP A 309 -24.22 7.53 17.18
N ARG A 310 -23.79 8.51 17.98
CA ARG A 310 -24.20 8.65 19.38
C ARG A 310 -25.71 8.78 19.51
N ASP A 311 -26.37 9.59 18.68
CA ASP A 311 -27.83 9.72 18.70
C ASP A 311 -28.54 8.39 18.37
N ALA A 312 -28.07 7.67 17.35
CA ALA A 312 -28.59 6.34 17.02
C ALA A 312 -28.41 5.35 18.18
N TRP A 313 -27.23 5.32 18.80
CA TRP A 313 -26.94 4.51 19.97
C TRP A 313 -27.82 4.89 21.18
N ARG A 314 -28.01 6.19 21.44
CA ARG A 314 -28.89 6.67 22.52
C ARG A 314 -30.33 6.19 22.31
N LYS A 315 -30.85 6.30 21.08
CA LYS A 315 -32.18 5.78 20.72
C LYS A 315 -32.29 4.28 20.92
N ALA A 316 -31.27 3.51 20.53
CA ALA A 316 -31.23 2.06 20.75
C ALA A 316 -31.21 1.68 22.24
N LYS A 317 -30.67 2.54 23.11
CA LYS A 317 -30.66 2.40 24.59
C LYS A 317 -31.88 3.03 25.28
N GLY A 318 -32.96 3.30 24.56
CA GLY A 318 -34.21 3.85 25.12
C GLY A 318 -34.25 5.38 25.26
N ASN A 319 -33.24 6.08 24.78
CA ASN A 319 -33.14 7.54 24.72
C ASN A 319 -33.24 8.25 26.09
N ASP A 320 -32.76 7.61 27.15
CA ASP A 320 -32.72 8.21 28.50
C ASP A 320 -31.90 9.53 28.47
N PRO A 321 -32.42 10.63 29.03
CA PRO A 321 -31.76 11.94 29.02
C PRO A 321 -30.41 11.96 29.78
N GLN A 322 -30.14 10.97 30.63
CA GLN A 322 -28.90 10.86 31.40
C GLN A 322 -27.87 9.89 30.78
N LEU A 323 -28.12 9.32 29.59
CA LEU A 323 -27.14 8.46 28.92
C LEU A 323 -25.79 9.17 28.70
N TRP A 324 -24.75 8.65 29.34
CA TRP A 324 -23.38 9.13 29.27
C TRP A 324 -22.67 8.67 28.00
N GLY A 325 -22.75 7.39 27.62
CA GLY A 325 -22.11 6.82 26.43
C GLY A 325 -21.29 5.54 26.66
N ASN A 326 -21.39 4.91 27.84
CA ASN A 326 -20.68 3.68 28.20
C ASN A 326 -21.59 2.61 28.86
N GLU A 327 -22.91 2.79 28.76
CA GLU A 327 -23.96 1.88 29.21
C GLU A 327 -24.12 0.63 28.33
#